data_AF-A0A2N9NE59-F1
#
_entry.id   AF-A0A2N9NE59-F1
#
_cell.length_a   1.000
_cell.length_b   1.000
_cell.length_c   1.000
_cell.angle_alpha   90.00
_cell.angle_beta   90.00
_cell.angle_gamma   90.00
#
_symmetry.space_group_name_H-M   'P 1'
#
loop_
_entity.id
_entity.type
_entity.pdbx_description
1 polymer ?
#
loop_
_entity_poly.entity_id
_entity_poly.type
_entity_poly.pdbx_seq_one_letter_code
_entity_poly.pdbx_strand_id
1 'polypeptide(L)'
;MTEAEVVRKMRAHLEGLFPKVCPNCARHFPNLQEFLQNTEHLGPAMPHDAEVGNWNPLNPIGTATYANCRCGTTMALTSEGMPLSELWPLLNWARVETKRRGMTARELLNYLRDEICKQVLAQPDRGGSDRLE
;
A
#
# COMPACT_ATOMS: atom_id res chain seq x y z
N MET A 1 -8.57 -9.15 14.60
CA MET A 1 -7.67 -8.14 14.04
C MET A 1 -8.38 -6.80 14.08
N THR A 2 -7.72 -5.77 14.58
CA THR A 2 -8.22 -4.38 14.61
C THR A 2 -7.77 -3.61 13.37
N GLU A 3 -8.39 -2.47 13.08
CA GLU A 3 -7.94 -1.59 11.98
C GLU A 3 -6.48 -1.16 12.15
N ALA A 4 -6.06 -0.81 13.36
CA ALA A 4 -4.67 -0.42 13.62
C ALA A 4 -3.67 -1.54 13.28
N GLU A 5 -4.03 -2.79 13.52
CA GLU A 5 -3.21 -3.95 13.14
C GLU A 5 -3.18 -4.16 11.62
N VAL A 6 -4.30 -3.95 10.94
CA VAL A 6 -4.40 -4.01 9.46
C VAL A 6 -3.49 -2.95 8.85
N VAL A 7 -3.63 -1.69 9.28
CA VAL A 7 -2.82 -0.57 8.80
C VAL A 7 -1.34 -0.84 9.04
N ARG A 8 -0.96 -1.31 10.24
CA ARG A 8 0.42 -1.67 10.57
C ARG A 8 0.97 -2.75 9.65
N LYS A 9 0.23 -3.83 9.40
CA LYS A 9 0.66 -4.95 8.54
C LYS A 9 0.81 -4.51 7.07
N MET A 10 -0.19 -3.81 6.54
CA MET A 10 -0.14 -3.30 5.17
C MET A 10 1.01 -2.32 4.98
N ARG A 11 1.19 -1.39 5.93
CA ARG A 11 2.30 -0.45 5.91
C ARG A 11 3.66 -1.15 5.94
N ALA A 12 3.86 -2.12 6.84
CA ALA A 12 5.11 -2.87 6.92
C ALA A 12 5.44 -3.61 5.62
N HIS A 13 4.42 -4.22 4.98
CA HIS A 13 4.59 -4.82 3.66
C HIS A 13 5.02 -3.79 2.61
N LEU A 14 4.32 -2.65 2.54
CA LEU A 14 4.64 -1.58 1.59
C LEU A 14 6.04 -1.00 1.80
N GLU A 15 6.46 -0.82 3.05
CA GLU A 15 7.82 -0.38 3.40
C GLU A 15 8.87 -1.40 2.94
N GLY A 16 8.57 -2.69 3.03
CA GLY A 16 9.43 -3.77 2.53
C GLY A 16 9.57 -3.85 1.00
N LEU A 17 8.75 -3.12 0.24
CA LEU A 17 8.88 -3.04 -1.23
C LEU A 17 9.98 -2.09 -1.71
N PHE A 18 10.61 -1.36 -0.78
CA PHE A 18 11.66 -0.38 -1.06
C PHE A 18 13.05 -0.94 -0.74
N PRO A 19 14.10 -0.50 -1.46
CA PRO A 19 14.13 0.63 -2.39
C PRO A 19 13.41 0.37 -3.72
N LYS A 20 12.93 1.44 -4.36
CA LYS A 20 12.39 1.42 -5.73
C LYS A 20 13.11 2.41 -6.61
N VAL A 21 13.20 2.10 -7.89
CA VAL A 21 13.76 3.00 -8.92
C VAL A 21 12.73 3.18 -10.01
N CYS A 22 12.45 4.43 -10.41
CA CYS A 22 11.63 4.69 -11.58
C CYS A 22 12.38 4.18 -12.83
N PRO A 23 11.79 3.27 -13.63
CA PRO A 23 12.49 2.66 -14.75
C PRO A 23 12.77 3.65 -15.90
N ASN A 24 12.09 4.80 -15.93
CA ASN A 24 12.24 5.80 -16.97
C ASN A 24 13.24 6.91 -16.62
N CYS A 25 13.09 7.55 -15.45
CA CYS A 25 13.95 8.67 -15.06
C CYS A 25 15.04 8.30 -14.05
N ALA A 26 15.16 7.01 -13.69
CA ALA A 26 16.11 6.48 -12.71
C ALA A 26 16.03 7.11 -11.31
N ARG A 27 14.97 7.86 -10.98
CA ARG A 27 14.77 8.40 -9.64
C ARG A 27 14.71 7.25 -8.63
N HIS A 28 15.57 7.34 -7.62
CA HIS A 28 15.63 6.40 -6.51
C HIS A 28 14.72 6.85 -5.37
N PHE A 29 13.89 5.94 -4.89
CA PHE A 29 13.04 6.11 -3.72
C PHE A 29 13.55 5.14 -2.64
N PRO A 30 14.29 5.64 -1.63
CA PRO A 30 14.90 4.76 -0.62
C PRO A 30 13.87 4.16 0.34
N ASN A 31 12.70 4.80 0.50
CA ASN A 31 11.65 4.36 1.40
C ASN A 31 10.27 4.81 0.89
N LEU A 32 9.22 4.34 1.56
CA LEU A 32 7.83 4.64 1.23
C LEU A 32 7.48 6.14 1.38
N GLN A 33 8.08 6.84 2.36
CA GLN A 33 7.82 8.27 2.59
C GLN A 33 8.27 9.11 1.39
N GLU A 34 9.51 8.91 0.95
CA GLU A 34 10.08 9.57 -0.23
C GLU A 34 9.27 9.28 -1.50
N PHE A 35 8.79 8.05 -1.64
CA PHE A 35 7.90 7.68 -2.74
C PHE A 35 6.58 8.47 -2.70
N LEU A 36 5.90 8.52 -1.56
CA LEU A 36 4.63 9.24 -1.42
C LEU A 36 4.77 10.75 -1.60
N GLN A 37 5.89 11.35 -1.20
CA GLN A 37 6.15 12.79 -1.39
C GLN A 37 6.49 13.17 -2.85
N ASN A 38 6.93 12.20 -3.65
CA ASN A 38 7.44 12.42 -5.00
C ASN A 38 6.63 11.70 -6.09
N THR A 39 5.47 11.16 -5.74
CA THR A 39 4.53 10.56 -6.69
C THR A 39 3.11 11.03 -6.43
N GLU A 40 2.24 10.92 -7.44
CA GLU A 40 0.82 11.27 -7.34
C GLU A 40 -0.02 10.02 -7.58
N HIS A 41 -0.97 9.72 -6.69
CA HIS A 41 -1.84 8.55 -6.86
C HIS A 41 -2.64 8.61 -8.16
N LEU A 42 -2.63 7.49 -8.89
CA LEU A 42 -3.39 7.31 -10.12
C LEU A 42 -4.61 6.42 -9.84
N GLY A 43 -5.77 7.05 -9.68
CA GLY A 43 -7.05 6.36 -9.52
C GLY A 43 -7.24 5.64 -8.18
N PRO A 44 -8.29 4.79 -8.07
CA PRO A 44 -8.57 4.03 -6.86
C PRO A 44 -7.61 2.85 -6.70
N ALA A 45 -7.47 2.39 -5.46
CA ALA A 45 -6.87 1.10 -5.16
C ALA A 45 -7.73 -0.04 -5.70
N MET A 46 -7.08 -1.10 -6.19
CA MET A 46 -7.72 -2.24 -6.82
C MET A 46 -7.60 -3.48 -5.94
N PRO A 47 -8.69 -3.96 -5.33
CA PRO A 47 -8.67 -5.17 -4.50
C PRO A 47 -9.08 -6.40 -5.31
N HIS A 48 -8.21 -6.90 -6.20
CA HIS A 48 -8.56 -7.90 -7.22
C HIS A 48 -9.28 -9.13 -6.68
N ASP A 49 -8.78 -9.75 -5.62
CA ASP A 49 -9.40 -10.94 -5.02
C ASP A 49 -10.78 -10.63 -4.41
N ALA A 50 -10.92 -9.47 -3.76
CA ALA A 50 -12.16 -9.06 -3.12
C ALA A 50 -13.23 -8.62 -4.13
N GLU A 51 -12.84 -8.03 -5.26
CA GLU A 51 -13.77 -7.63 -6.34
C GLU A 51 -14.48 -8.83 -6.95
N VAL A 52 -13.79 -9.97 -7.08
CA VAL A 52 -14.39 -11.23 -7.55
C VAL A 52 -15.00 -12.08 -6.42
N GLY A 53 -15.08 -11.53 -5.20
CA GLY A 53 -15.63 -12.21 -4.03
C GLY A 53 -14.79 -13.38 -3.52
N ASN A 54 -13.53 -13.50 -3.92
CA ASN A 54 -12.62 -14.55 -3.49
C ASN A 54 -11.86 -14.11 -2.23
N TRP A 55 -12.42 -14.43 -1.06
CA TRP A 55 -11.87 -13.99 0.23
C TRP A 55 -10.82 -14.95 0.84
N ASN A 56 -10.57 -16.10 0.21
CA ASN A 56 -9.59 -17.08 0.65
C ASN A 56 -8.88 -17.73 -0.54
N PRO A 57 -8.20 -16.94 -1.39
CA PRO A 57 -7.54 -17.44 -2.58
C PRO A 57 -6.35 -18.33 -2.20
N LEU A 58 -6.21 -19.47 -2.88
CA LEU A 58 -4.97 -20.28 -2.83
C LEU A 58 -3.84 -19.60 -3.61
N ASN A 59 -4.18 -18.87 -4.68
CA ASN A 59 -3.28 -18.09 -5.51
C ASN A 59 -3.83 -16.65 -5.61
N PRO A 60 -3.55 -15.78 -4.63
CA PRO A 60 -4.07 -14.42 -4.61
C PRO A 60 -3.50 -13.59 -5.77
N ILE A 61 -4.37 -12.82 -6.42
CA ILE A 61 -3.94 -11.73 -7.30
C ILE A 61 -3.48 -10.54 -6.45
N GLY A 62 -4.09 -10.36 -5.29
CA GLY A 62 -3.75 -9.36 -4.31
C GLY A 62 -4.41 -8.01 -4.56
N THR A 63 -3.77 -6.96 -4.05
CA THR A 63 -4.18 -5.57 -4.23
C THR A 63 -3.12 -4.80 -5.01
N ALA A 64 -3.54 -3.82 -5.81
CA ALA A 64 -2.63 -2.90 -6.48
C ALA A 64 -3.07 -1.44 -6.28
N THR A 65 -2.09 -0.55 -6.14
CA THR A 65 -2.27 0.90 -6.22
C THR A 65 -1.25 1.46 -7.19
N TYR A 66 -1.64 2.48 -7.95
CA TYR A 66 -0.75 3.12 -8.90
C TYR A 66 -0.44 4.55 -8.48
N ALA A 67 0.76 5.01 -8.81
CA ALA A 67 1.16 6.39 -8.66
C ALA A 67 2.10 6.80 -9.79
N ASN A 68 1.94 8.01 -10.29
CA ASN A 68 2.82 8.56 -11.31
C ASN A 68 4.05 9.19 -10.65
N CYS A 69 5.23 8.78 -11.09
CA CYS A 69 6.45 9.54 -10.86
C CYS A 69 6.34 10.92 -11.52
N ARG A 70 7.07 11.92 -11.01
CA ARG A 70 7.11 13.28 -11.61
C ARG A 70 7.49 13.30 -13.10
N CYS A 71 8.15 12.26 -13.61
CA CYS A 71 8.45 12.13 -15.04
C CYS A 71 7.27 11.58 -15.88
N GLY A 72 6.11 11.32 -15.27
CA GLY A 72 4.92 10.76 -15.92
C GLY A 72 4.82 9.23 -15.92
N THR A 73 5.90 8.51 -15.56
CA THR A 73 5.87 7.05 -15.52
C THR A 73 5.04 6.54 -14.36
N THR A 74 4.06 5.67 -14.67
CA THR A 74 3.26 4.97 -13.67
C THR A 74 4.07 3.89 -12.98
N MET A 75 4.00 3.89 -11.66
CA MET A 75 4.59 2.89 -10.77
C MET A 75 3.48 2.22 -9.95
N ALA A 76 3.73 0.98 -9.53
CA ALA A 76 2.77 0.19 -8.77
C ALA A 76 3.30 -0.15 -7.37
N LEU A 77 2.41 -0.13 -6.39
CA LEU A 77 2.59 -0.81 -5.10
C LEU A 77 1.56 -1.93 -5.01
N THR A 78 2.02 -3.16 -4.79
CA THR A 78 1.18 -4.36 -4.80
C THR A 78 1.32 -5.15 -3.49
N SER A 79 0.34 -6.00 -3.19
CA SER A 79 0.47 -6.99 -2.11
C SER A 79 1.21 -8.25 -2.54
N GLU A 80 1.81 -8.26 -3.74
CA GLU A 80 2.62 -9.37 -4.22
C GLU A 80 3.80 -9.60 -3.27
N GLY A 81 4.12 -10.87 -3.01
CA GLY A 81 5.15 -11.26 -2.04
C GLY A 81 4.66 -11.30 -0.58
N MET A 82 3.44 -10.86 -0.27
CA MET A 82 2.87 -11.05 1.06
C MET A 82 2.56 -12.53 1.31
N PRO A 83 3.03 -13.14 2.42
CA PRO A 83 2.71 -14.53 2.75
C PRO A 83 1.20 -14.75 2.91
N LEU A 84 0.69 -15.91 2.47
CA LEU A 84 -0.74 -16.26 2.60
C LEU A 84 -1.24 -16.21 4.05
N SER A 85 -0.39 -16.62 4.99
CA SER A 85 -0.66 -16.56 6.43
C SER A 85 -0.90 -15.14 6.94
N GLU A 86 -0.41 -14.11 6.24
CA GLU A 86 -0.65 -12.71 6.53
C GLU A 86 -1.81 -12.14 5.73
N LEU A 87 -1.94 -12.54 4.46
CA LEU A 87 -2.96 -12.03 3.55
C LEU A 87 -4.38 -12.50 3.91
N TRP A 88 -4.58 -13.77 4.24
CA TRP A 88 -5.92 -14.29 4.56
C TRP A 88 -6.57 -13.61 5.76
N PRO A 89 -5.86 -13.37 6.89
CA PRO A 89 -6.41 -12.58 7.98
C PRO A 89 -6.85 -11.16 7.55
N LEU A 90 -6.11 -10.51 6.65
CA LEU A 90 -6.45 -9.18 6.12
C LEU A 90 -7.70 -9.25 5.23
N LEU A 91 -7.78 -10.23 4.33
CA LEU A 91 -8.96 -10.44 3.47
C LEU A 91 -10.21 -10.76 4.28
N ASN A 92 -10.10 -11.63 5.29
CA ASN A 92 -11.24 -11.95 6.15
C ASN A 92 -11.69 -10.74 6.98
N TRP A 93 -10.74 -9.92 7.47
CA TRP A 93 -11.08 -8.66 8.13
C TRP A 93 -11.82 -7.72 7.16
N ALA A 94 -11.31 -7.54 5.93
CA ALA A 94 -11.93 -6.68 4.93
C ALA A 94 -13.35 -7.15 4.56
N ARG A 95 -13.58 -8.46 4.47
CA ARG A 95 -14.91 -9.05 4.23
C ARG A 95 -15.92 -8.73 5.33
N VAL A 96 -15.50 -8.76 6.59
CA VAL A 96 -16.36 -8.41 7.73
C VAL A 96 -16.60 -6.91 7.75
N GLU A 97 -15.55 -6.13 7.50
CA GLU A 97 -15.57 -4.68 7.65
C GLU A 97 -16.38 -3.98 6.56
N THR A 98 -16.30 -4.44 5.32
CA THR A 98 -17.15 -3.99 4.20
C THR A 98 -18.63 -4.11 4.55
N LYS A 99 -19.05 -5.24 5.12
CA LYS A 99 -20.43 -5.44 5.59
C LYS A 99 -20.78 -4.53 6.75
N ARG A 100 -19.89 -4.41 7.74
CA ARG A 100 -20.11 -3.61 8.95
C ARG A 100 -20.29 -2.12 8.64
N ARG A 101 -19.53 -1.60 7.67
CA ARG A 101 -19.54 -0.18 7.27
C ARG A 101 -20.49 0.13 6.10
N GLY A 102 -21.05 -0.88 5.44
CA GLY A 102 -21.78 -0.70 4.19
C GLY A 102 -20.90 -0.17 3.05
N MET A 103 -19.62 -0.55 3.04
CA MET A 103 -18.63 -0.12 2.05
C MET A 103 -18.31 -1.25 1.07
N THR A 104 -18.00 -0.89 -0.17
CA THR A 104 -17.35 -1.78 -1.13
C THR A 104 -15.90 -2.08 -0.71
N ALA A 105 -15.33 -3.18 -1.22
CA ALA A 105 -13.92 -3.49 -0.99
C ALA A 105 -12.97 -2.39 -1.48
N ARG A 106 -13.33 -1.73 -2.58
CA ARG A 106 -12.59 -0.60 -3.16
C ARG A 106 -12.59 0.62 -2.24
N GLU A 107 -13.75 1.00 -1.70
CA GLU A 107 -13.86 2.11 -0.74
C GLU A 107 -13.06 1.84 0.53
N LEU A 108 -13.16 0.62 1.07
CA LEU A 108 -12.39 0.23 2.24
C LEU A 108 -10.88 0.27 1.97
N LEU A 109 -10.43 -0.23 0.81
CA LEU A 109 -9.01 -0.22 0.46
C LEU A 109 -8.49 1.21 0.21
N ASN A 110 -9.29 2.09 -0.41
CA ASN A 110 -8.94 3.51 -0.54
C ASN A 110 -8.82 4.19 0.83
N TYR A 111 -9.76 3.94 1.74
CA TYR A 111 -9.70 4.44 3.10
C TYR A 111 -8.41 4.00 3.81
N LEU A 112 -8.06 2.71 3.70
CA LEU A 112 -6.82 2.18 4.28
C LEU A 112 -5.57 2.81 3.65
N ARG A 113 -5.56 3.02 2.34
CA ARG A 113 -4.48 3.72 1.63
C ARG A 113 -4.30 5.13 2.19
N ASP A 114 -5.38 5.87 2.36
CA ASP A 114 -5.32 7.24 2.87
C ASP A 114 -4.82 7.29 4.32
N GLU A 115 -5.23 6.33 5.15
CA GLU A 115 -4.76 6.21 6.54
C GLU A 115 -3.25 5.87 6.60
N ILE A 116 -2.78 4.94 5.78
CA ILE A 116 -1.35 4.65 5.65
C ILE A 116 -0.59 5.89 5.20
N CYS A 117 -1.07 6.60 4.18
CA CYS A 117 -0.42 7.81 3.66
C CYS A 117 -0.28 8.87 4.75
N LYS A 118 -1.34 9.14 5.52
CA LYS A 118 -1.30 10.07 6.67
C LYS A 118 -0.22 9.66 7.67
N GLN A 119 -0.18 8.39 8.06
CA GLN A 119 0.78 7.90 9.05
C GLN A 119 2.23 7.90 8.55
N VAL A 120 2.46 7.73 7.25
CA VAL A 120 3.81 7.79 6.67
C VAL A 120 4.26 9.24 6.52
N LEU A 121 3.40 10.12 6.01
CA LEU A 121 3.71 11.53 5.77
C LEU A 121 3.82 12.36 7.05
N ALA A 122 3.16 11.94 8.14
CA ALA A 122 3.28 12.60 9.45
C ALA A 122 4.59 12.28 10.18
N GLN A 123 5.41 11.34 9.70
CA GLN A 123 6.70 11.07 10.33
C GLN A 123 7.69 12.20 10.03
N PRO A 124 8.43 12.68 11.04
CA PRO A 124 9.52 13.62 10.79
C PRO A 124 10.53 12.94 9.85
N ASP A 125 11.05 13.73 8.93
CA ASP A 125 11.99 13.29 7.91
C ASP A 125 13.16 12.56 8.58
N ARG A 126 13.28 11.25 8.35
CA ARG A 126 14.39 10.45 8.91
C ARG A 126 15.68 10.61 8.08
N GLY A 127 15.75 11.65 7.24
CA GLY A 127 16.83 11.90 6.27
C GLY A 127 17.74 13.09 6.59
N GLY A 128 18.07 13.34 7.86
CA GLY A 128 18.86 14.50 8.26
C GLY A 128 19.82 14.28 9.43
N SER A 129 20.62 13.21 9.43
CA SER A 129 21.85 13.15 10.24
C SER A 129 22.85 12.22 9.56
N ASP A 130 23.78 12.81 8.81
CA ASP A 130 25.22 12.55 8.91
C ASP A 130 25.95 13.51 7.96
N ARG A 131 26.13 14.74 8.45
CA ARG A 131 27.28 15.58 8.09
C ARG A 131 28.25 15.54 9.28
N LEU A 132 29.04 14.48 9.29
CA LEU A 132 30.37 14.33 9.91
C LEU A 132 31.05 13.44 8.86
N GLU A 133 32.08 13.82 8.12
CA GLU A 133 33.27 14.63 8.41
C GLU A 133 33.75 15.37 7.15
#